data_AF-A0A2N3DL28-F1
#
_entry.id   AF-A0A2N3DL28-F1
#
_cell.length_a   1.000
_cell.length_b   1.000
_cell.length_c   1.000
_cell.angle_alpha   90.00
_cell.angle_beta   90.00
_cell.angle_gamma   90.00
#
_symmetry.space_group_name_H-M   'P 1'
#
loop_
_entity.id
_entity.type
_entity.pdbx_description
1 polymer ?
#
loop_
_entity_poly.entity_id
_entity_poly.type
_entity_poly.pdbx_seq_one_letter_code
_entity_poly.pdbx_strand_id
1 'polypeptide(L)'
;MPTPFFADLVREMCHDGGTGPLTPTGAAPGHRRFADAVPPGASFHYAVASVAWPAEWENGTGHIDADGRLVRETVAASSHGGARVDFAPGLKTIALTVGAAWFAGQQDGAAAQGAALAGLADALAGKQPLSTGHAAAANGVDGDTLTVRRSAGWVNIPLAALAYRDAGGRVLAGAPLACADGTAALPSIGFAADPDTGVYRPGANVLSLVTGGVERVRVDAGGRVGIGTASSTHSLEVIGSDGVLLGSGKTSGAIKSARLYSPAYDTAVDAQVTVYYAYNADTANILMLGGGTSAGQAATTVRICTADAIGTHTGAVHWEVTGGHLLPGSNNLYNIGSAAQRVKTYYGVDGAINTSDAREKTALRAFTAAELRAGRRIAGTVGIFQFLAAIEAKGAQAAREHVGVIAQEVWAIMADEGLIDPLGDEADPSSRYAFLCWDQWDARQDAEEGDPVQAAGDRFGIRPDQLALFLIAAQEARLAALEAA
;
A
#
# COMPACT_ATOMS: atom_id res chain seq x y z
N MET A 1 -86.27 -17.35 -12.29
CA MET A 1 -87.40 -18.18 -12.76
C MET A 1 -87.55 -19.35 -11.81
N PRO A 2 -88.74 -19.63 -11.23
CA PRO A 2 -88.95 -20.89 -10.51
C PRO A 2 -88.68 -22.06 -11.45
N THR A 3 -88.04 -23.10 -10.95
CA THR A 3 -87.72 -24.32 -11.72
C THR A 3 -89.02 -25.06 -12.01
N PRO A 4 -89.41 -25.27 -13.29
CA PRO A 4 -90.64 -26.01 -13.61
C PRO A 4 -90.53 -27.46 -13.13
N PHE A 5 -91.65 -28.03 -12.68
CA PHE A 5 -91.75 -29.42 -12.27
C PHE A 5 -91.81 -30.34 -13.50
N PHE A 6 -91.12 -31.49 -13.41
CA PHE A 6 -91.07 -32.50 -14.46
C PHE A 6 -91.53 -33.84 -13.94
N ALA A 7 -92.33 -34.54 -14.74
CA ALA A 7 -92.79 -35.88 -14.44
C ALA A 7 -93.09 -36.65 -15.73
N ASP A 8 -92.69 -37.92 -15.78
CA ASP A 8 -92.87 -38.75 -16.96
C ASP A 8 -94.32 -39.22 -17.14
N LEU A 9 -94.72 -39.41 -18.40
CA LEU A 9 -95.99 -40.05 -18.79
C LEU A 9 -97.25 -39.40 -18.20
N VAL A 10 -97.27 -38.09 -17.94
CA VAL A 10 -98.47 -37.40 -17.43
C VAL A 10 -99.30 -36.85 -18.59
N ARG A 11 -100.48 -37.43 -18.83
CA ARG A 11 -101.44 -36.97 -19.83
C ARG A 11 -102.85 -37.41 -19.50
N GLU A 12 -103.80 -36.49 -19.55
CA GLU A 12 -105.21 -36.74 -19.29
C GLU A 12 -106.09 -36.26 -20.43
N MET A 13 -107.26 -36.87 -20.57
CA MET A 13 -108.34 -36.43 -21.44
C MET A 13 -109.06 -35.24 -20.81
N CYS A 14 -109.68 -34.40 -21.63
CA CYS A 14 -110.53 -33.30 -21.21
C CYS A 14 -111.62 -33.10 -22.27
N HIS A 15 -112.79 -32.60 -21.88
CA HIS A 15 -113.92 -32.34 -22.79
C HIS A 15 -114.40 -30.89 -22.77
N ASP A 16 -113.98 -30.10 -21.79
CA ASP A 16 -114.42 -28.71 -21.57
C ASP A 16 -114.15 -27.82 -22.78
N GLY A 17 -115.01 -26.84 -23.06
CA GLY A 17 -114.70 -25.76 -24.00
C GLY A 17 -114.26 -24.49 -23.28
N GLY A 18 -113.66 -23.53 -23.99
CA GLY A 18 -113.42 -22.19 -23.47
C GLY A 18 -111.95 -21.74 -23.42
N THR A 19 -111.78 -20.47 -23.07
CA THR A 19 -110.50 -19.81 -22.73
C THR A 19 -110.08 -19.96 -21.26
N GLY A 20 -110.95 -20.53 -20.42
CA GLY A 20 -110.75 -20.73 -18.99
C GLY A 20 -109.90 -21.96 -18.61
N PRO A 21 -109.89 -22.33 -17.31
CA PRO A 21 -109.30 -23.57 -16.83
C PRO A 21 -109.97 -24.79 -17.47
N LEU A 22 -109.18 -25.83 -17.73
CA LEU A 22 -109.64 -27.04 -18.40
C LEU A 22 -109.60 -28.22 -17.43
N THR A 23 -110.72 -28.90 -17.22
CA THR A 23 -110.82 -30.01 -16.26
C THR A 23 -110.36 -31.32 -16.90
N PRO A 24 -109.28 -31.95 -16.40
CA PRO A 24 -108.93 -33.31 -16.77
C PRO A 24 -110.02 -34.28 -16.31
N THR A 25 -110.45 -35.16 -17.19
CA THR A 25 -111.52 -36.14 -16.94
C THR A 25 -110.98 -37.55 -16.72
N GLY A 26 -109.67 -37.77 -16.87
CA GLY A 26 -108.97 -39.00 -16.53
C GLY A 26 -107.76 -39.27 -17.42
N ALA A 27 -106.86 -40.15 -16.95
CA ALA A 27 -105.66 -40.54 -17.67
C ALA A 27 -105.94 -41.03 -19.10
N ALA A 28 -105.19 -40.50 -20.06
CA ALA A 28 -105.14 -41.09 -21.40
C ALA A 28 -104.53 -42.50 -21.32
N PRO A 29 -104.86 -43.43 -22.24
CA PRO A 29 -104.29 -44.78 -22.23
C PRO A 29 -102.75 -44.76 -22.14
N GLY A 30 -102.19 -45.53 -21.20
CA GLY A 30 -100.74 -45.60 -20.95
C GLY A 30 -100.11 -44.42 -20.21
N HIS A 31 -100.91 -43.47 -19.72
CA HIS A 31 -100.44 -42.27 -19.01
C HIS A 31 -100.96 -42.22 -17.56
N ARG A 32 -100.35 -41.34 -16.76
CA ARG A 32 -100.68 -41.05 -15.36
C ARG A 32 -101.56 -39.80 -15.27
N ARG A 33 -102.39 -39.73 -14.23
CA ARG A 33 -103.19 -38.53 -13.93
C ARG A 33 -102.29 -37.41 -13.43
N PHE A 34 -102.72 -36.16 -13.62
CA PHE A 34 -102.01 -35.04 -13.01
C PHE A 34 -102.08 -35.10 -11.48
N ALA A 35 -103.24 -35.47 -10.93
CA ALA A 35 -103.46 -35.59 -9.48
C ALA A 35 -102.51 -36.59 -8.79
N ASP A 36 -102.03 -37.60 -9.51
CA ASP A 36 -101.13 -38.63 -8.96
C ASP A 36 -99.64 -38.27 -9.08
N ALA A 37 -99.29 -37.36 -10.00
CA ALA A 37 -97.91 -37.16 -10.45
C ALA A 37 -97.38 -35.73 -10.25
N VAL A 38 -98.25 -34.74 -10.19
CA VAL A 38 -97.88 -33.32 -10.06
C VAL A 38 -98.30 -32.82 -8.67
N PRO A 39 -97.36 -32.33 -7.84
CA PRO A 39 -97.71 -31.75 -6.54
C PRO A 39 -98.71 -30.60 -6.70
N PRO A 40 -99.72 -30.46 -5.81
CA PRO A 40 -100.70 -29.38 -5.88
C PRO A 40 -100.05 -28.00 -6.01
N GLY A 41 -100.47 -27.19 -6.99
CA GLY A 41 -99.92 -25.86 -7.25
C GLY A 41 -98.51 -25.80 -7.85
N ALA A 42 -97.87 -26.93 -8.15
CA ALA A 42 -96.58 -26.93 -8.84
C ALA A 42 -96.74 -26.41 -10.28
N SER A 43 -95.91 -25.44 -10.67
CA SER A 43 -95.83 -24.97 -12.05
C SER A 43 -95.10 -25.99 -12.91
N PHE A 44 -95.69 -26.39 -14.02
CA PHE A 44 -95.10 -27.27 -15.02
C PHE A 44 -95.38 -26.75 -16.43
N HIS A 45 -94.64 -27.28 -17.42
CA HIS A 45 -94.97 -27.02 -18.81
C HIS A 45 -96.11 -27.93 -19.25
N TYR A 46 -97.21 -27.35 -19.74
CA TYR A 46 -98.34 -28.11 -20.26
C TYR A 46 -98.37 -28.06 -21.79
N ALA A 47 -99.02 -29.06 -22.39
CA ALA A 47 -99.47 -29.04 -23.78
C ALA A 47 -100.91 -29.55 -23.85
N VAL A 48 -101.81 -28.73 -24.39
CA VAL A 48 -103.18 -29.11 -24.73
C VAL A 48 -103.27 -29.32 -26.23
N ALA A 49 -103.82 -30.45 -26.66
CA ALA A 49 -104.07 -30.75 -28.06
C ALA A 49 -105.47 -31.35 -28.21
N SER A 50 -106.32 -30.71 -29.01
CA SER A 50 -107.66 -31.20 -29.31
C SER A 50 -107.60 -32.40 -30.24
N VAL A 51 -108.35 -33.45 -29.89
CA VAL A 51 -108.50 -34.65 -30.73
C VAL A 51 -109.71 -34.48 -31.66
N ALA A 52 -110.76 -33.83 -31.18
CA ALA A 52 -111.95 -33.53 -31.97
C ALA A 52 -111.70 -32.43 -33.03
N TRP A 53 -110.79 -31.48 -32.73
CA TRP A 53 -110.47 -30.34 -33.59
C TRP A 53 -108.96 -30.20 -33.76
N PRO A 54 -108.30 -30.97 -34.65
CA PRO A 54 -106.84 -31.11 -34.68
C PRO A 54 -106.03 -29.81 -34.89
N ALA A 55 -106.68 -28.74 -35.36
CA ALA A 55 -106.04 -27.43 -35.48
C ALA A 55 -105.86 -26.72 -34.13
N GLU A 56 -106.61 -27.10 -33.10
CA GLU A 56 -106.56 -26.48 -31.77
C GLU A 56 -105.49 -27.16 -30.90
N TRP A 57 -104.40 -26.45 -30.67
CA TRP A 57 -103.34 -26.84 -29.74
C TRP A 57 -102.70 -25.63 -29.05
N GLU A 58 -102.14 -25.86 -27.87
CA GLU A 58 -101.50 -24.84 -27.05
C GLU A 58 -100.44 -25.49 -26.15
N ASN A 59 -99.30 -24.84 -25.96
CA ASN A 59 -98.35 -25.19 -24.91
C ASN A 59 -97.97 -23.95 -24.09
N GLY A 60 -97.55 -24.17 -22.86
CA GLY A 60 -97.31 -23.08 -21.93
C GLY A 60 -96.81 -23.55 -20.59
N THR A 61 -96.80 -22.66 -19.61
CA THR A 61 -96.65 -22.98 -18.19
C THR A 61 -97.99 -22.86 -17.49
N GLY A 62 -98.27 -23.77 -16.57
CA GLY A 62 -99.51 -23.79 -15.81
C GLY A 62 -99.40 -24.70 -14.60
N HIS A 63 -100.48 -24.78 -13.85
CA HIS A 63 -100.61 -25.64 -12.68
C HIS A 63 -102.01 -26.27 -12.63
N ILE A 64 -102.17 -27.32 -11.82
CA ILE A 64 -103.49 -27.86 -11.47
C ILE A 64 -103.99 -27.15 -10.22
N ASP A 65 -105.17 -26.53 -10.30
CA ASP A 65 -105.79 -25.83 -9.16
C ASP A 65 -106.44 -26.80 -8.16
N ALA A 66 -106.98 -26.26 -7.07
CA ALA A 66 -107.62 -27.04 -6.01
C ALA A 66 -108.88 -27.79 -6.49
N ASP A 67 -109.51 -27.33 -7.59
CA ASP A 67 -110.66 -27.99 -8.22
C ASP A 67 -110.22 -29.08 -9.23
N GLY A 68 -108.91 -29.34 -9.34
CA GLY A 68 -108.33 -30.31 -10.25
C GLY A 68 -108.24 -29.83 -11.70
N ARG A 69 -108.45 -28.54 -11.98
CA ARG A 69 -108.44 -27.98 -13.34
C ARG A 69 -107.05 -27.48 -13.71
N LEU A 70 -106.67 -27.63 -14.97
CA LEU A 70 -105.48 -26.97 -15.51
C LEU A 70 -105.74 -25.46 -15.62
N VAL A 71 -105.07 -24.70 -14.76
CA VAL A 71 -104.91 -23.26 -14.90
C VAL A 71 -103.69 -23.01 -15.78
N ARG A 72 -103.98 -22.53 -16.98
CA ARG A 72 -102.98 -22.05 -17.93
C ARG A 72 -102.44 -20.72 -17.40
N GLU A 73 -101.15 -20.54 -17.19
CA GLU A 73 -100.57 -19.28 -16.68
C GLU A 73 -99.99 -18.43 -17.82
N THR A 74 -99.03 -18.99 -18.55
CA THR A 74 -98.36 -18.33 -19.68
C THR A 74 -98.39 -19.24 -20.87
N VAL A 75 -98.87 -18.76 -22.02
CA VAL A 75 -98.79 -19.49 -23.28
C VAL A 75 -97.40 -19.28 -23.86
N ALA A 76 -96.70 -20.38 -24.17
CA ALA A 76 -95.39 -20.35 -24.80
C ALA A 76 -95.52 -20.40 -26.33
N ALA A 77 -96.42 -21.22 -26.84
CA ALA A 77 -96.79 -21.28 -28.24
C ALA A 77 -98.21 -21.86 -28.39
N SER A 78 -98.94 -21.41 -29.40
CA SER A 78 -100.30 -21.91 -29.63
C SER A 78 -100.73 -21.80 -31.09
N SER A 79 -101.78 -22.55 -31.42
CA SER A 79 -102.57 -22.41 -32.65
C SER A 79 -103.26 -21.05 -32.78
N HIS A 80 -103.32 -20.25 -31.72
CA HIS A 80 -103.88 -18.89 -31.70
C HIS A 80 -102.77 -17.83 -31.63
N GLY A 81 -101.71 -17.99 -32.43
CA GLY A 81 -100.65 -16.98 -32.57
C GLY A 81 -99.87 -16.69 -31.28
N GLY A 82 -99.77 -17.66 -30.36
CA GLY A 82 -99.13 -17.48 -29.05
C GLY A 82 -100.04 -16.90 -27.97
N ALA A 83 -101.30 -16.57 -28.28
CA ALA A 83 -102.33 -16.24 -27.29
C ALA A 83 -103.11 -17.50 -26.84
N ARG A 84 -103.95 -17.36 -25.82
CA ARG A 84 -104.76 -18.47 -25.31
C ARG A 84 -105.77 -18.96 -26.35
N VAL A 85 -105.86 -20.26 -26.52
CA VAL A 85 -106.83 -20.93 -27.40
C VAL A 85 -108.17 -21.03 -26.70
N ASP A 86 -109.24 -20.59 -27.37
CA ASP A 86 -110.62 -20.85 -27.01
C ASP A 86 -111.02 -22.23 -27.55
N PHE A 87 -110.90 -23.27 -26.73
CA PHE A 87 -111.11 -24.63 -27.20
C PHE A 87 -112.60 -24.92 -27.43
N ALA A 88 -112.93 -25.59 -28.52
CA ALA A 88 -114.29 -26.08 -28.72
C ALA A 88 -114.59 -27.25 -27.74
N PRO A 89 -115.86 -27.41 -27.28
CA PRO A 89 -116.28 -28.61 -26.56
C PRO A 89 -116.01 -29.87 -27.40
N GLY A 90 -115.39 -30.88 -26.79
CA GLY A 90 -114.91 -32.07 -27.49
C GLY A 90 -113.62 -32.63 -26.89
N LEU A 91 -113.33 -33.90 -27.19
CA LEU A 91 -112.16 -34.60 -26.64
C LEU A 91 -110.87 -33.84 -26.99
N LYS A 92 -110.09 -33.55 -25.96
CA LYS A 92 -108.72 -33.04 -26.03
C LYS A 92 -107.83 -33.77 -25.05
N THR A 93 -106.53 -33.68 -25.25
CA THR A 93 -105.52 -34.22 -24.34
C THR A 93 -104.74 -33.07 -23.71
N ILE A 94 -104.49 -33.18 -22.42
CA ILE A 94 -103.65 -32.27 -21.64
C ILE A 94 -102.43 -33.09 -21.19
N ALA A 95 -101.22 -32.65 -21.48
CA ALA A 95 -99.98 -33.36 -21.15
C ALA A 95 -99.00 -32.45 -20.39
N LEU A 96 -98.22 -33.02 -19.47
CA LEU A 96 -96.99 -32.39 -19.00
C LEU A 96 -95.91 -32.59 -20.06
N THR A 97 -95.20 -31.53 -20.43
CA THR A 97 -94.15 -31.53 -21.46
C THR A 97 -92.91 -30.79 -20.96
N VAL A 98 -91.92 -30.57 -21.84
CA VAL A 98 -90.77 -29.71 -21.60
C VAL A 98 -90.72 -28.59 -22.64
N GLY A 99 -90.60 -27.33 -22.20
CA GLY A 99 -90.50 -26.19 -23.09
C GLY A 99 -89.11 -26.06 -23.71
N ALA A 100 -89.00 -26.01 -25.03
CA ALA A 100 -87.72 -25.92 -25.75
C ALA A 100 -86.87 -24.69 -25.36
N ALA A 101 -87.52 -23.56 -25.04
CA ALA A 101 -86.85 -22.33 -24.64
C ALA A 101 -86.01 -22.46 -23.36
N TRP A 102 -86.39 -23.37 -22.44
CA TRP A 102 -85.65 -23.59 -21.20
C TRP A 102 -84.28 -24.25 -21.46
N PHE A 103 -84.19 -25.18 -22.42
CA PHE A 103 -82.92 -25.85 -22.75
C PHE A 103 -81.90 -24.89 -23.36
N ALA A 104 -82.33 -23.98 -24.25
CA ALA A 104 -81.43 -23.04 -24.90
C ALA A 104 -80.71 -22.13 -23.88
N GLY A 105 -81.43 -21.64 -22.86
CA GLY A 105 -80.86 -20.76 -21.84
C GLY A 105 -79.79 -21.42 -20.94
N GLN A 106 -79.80 -22.74 -20.77
CA GLN A 106 -78.77 -23.44 -19.98
C GLN A 106 -77.44 -23.56 -20.72
N GLN A 107 -77.47 -23.62 -22.05
CA GLN A 107 -76.30 -23.85 -22.89
C GLN A 107 -75.41 -22.60 -23.00
N ASP A 108 -76.03 -21.41 -23.05
CA ASP A 108 -75.33 -20.13 -23.13
C ASP A 108 -74.54 -19.79 -21.85
N GLY A 109 -75.06 -20.18 -20.68
CA GLY A 109 -74.42 -19.93 -19.38
C GLY A 109 -73.08 -20.64 -19.20
N ALA A 110 -72.92 -21.85 -19.75
CA ALA A 110 -71.70 -22.64 -19.63
C ALA A 110 -70.54 -22.09 -20.49
N ALA A 111 -70.86 -21.56 -21.68
CA ALA A 111 -69.85 -20.99 -22.59
C ALA A 111 -69.16 -19.74 -22.02
N ALA A 112 -69.92 -18.89 -21.32
CA ALA A 112 -69.39 -17.66 -20.72
C ALA A 112 -68.36 -17.92 -19.60
N GLN A 113 -68.52 -19.00 -18.83
CA GLN A 113 -67.60 -19.36 -17.74
C GLN A 113 -66.24 -19.85 -18.26
N GLY A 114 -66.21 -20.55 -19.41
CA GLY A 114 -64.97 -21.04 -20.01
C GLY A 114 -64.02 -19.93 -20.47
N ALA A 115 -64.56 -18.85 -21.05
CA ALA A 115 -63.76 -17.73 -21.54
C ALA A 115 -63.06 -16.94 -20.42
N ALA A 116 -63.71 -16.78 -19.26
CA ALA A 116 -63.14 -16.06 -18.12
C ALA A 116 -61.94 -16.78 -17.49
N LEU A 117 -61.95 -18.12 -17.45
CA LEU A 117 -60.83 -18.90 -16.91
C LEU A 117 -59.56 -18.80 -17.77
N ALA A 118 -59.69 -18.77 -19.09
CA ALA A 118 -58.56 -18.71 -20.00
C ALA A 118 -57.74 -17.40 -19.84
N GLY A 119 -58.42 -16.25 -19.72
CA GLY A 119 -57.76 -14.95 -19.53
C GLY A 119 -56.96 -14.82 -18.22
N LEU A 120 -57.36 -15.55 -17.18
CA LEU A 120 -56.66 -15.55 -15.89
C LEU A 120 -55.32 -16.30 -15.95
N ALA A 121 -55.27 -17.39 -16.73
CA ALA A 121 -54.07 -18.20 -16.91
C ALA A 121 -52.96 -17.41 -17.62
N ASP A 122 -53.31 -16.66 -18.67
CA ASP A 122 -52.35 -15.84 -19.42
C ASP A 122 -51.81 -14.67 -18.59
N ALA A 123 -52.64 -14.04 -17.77
CA ALA A 123 -52.23 -12.96 -16.88
C ALA A 123 -51.24 -13.42 -15.79
N LEU A 124 -51.38 -14.67 -15.32
CA LEU A 124 -50.52 -15.26 -14.30
C LEU A 124 -49.14 -15.64 -14.88
N ALA A 125 -49.08 -16.16 -16.10
CA ALA A 125 -47.82 -16.52 -16.77
C ALA A 125 -46.93 -15.30 -17.07
N GLY A 126 -47.52 -14.12 -17.29
CA GLY A 126 -46.79 -12.86 -17.55
C GLY A 126 -46.19 -12.17 -16.32
N LYS A 127 -46.48 -12.63 -15.10
CA LYS A 127 -45.94 -12.10 -13.85
C LYS A 127 -44.92 -13.09 -13.29
N GLN A 128 -43.63 -12.79 -13.43
CA GLN A 128 -42.59 -13.58 -12.77
C GLN A 128 -42.80 -13.56 -11.23
N PRO A 129 -42.42 -14.63 -10.52
CA PRO A 129 -42.68 -14.80 -9.10
C PRO A 129 -41.67 -13.99 -8.28
N LEU A 130 -41.78 -12.65 -8.28
CA LEU A 130 -41.08 -11.84 -7.30
C LEU A 130 -41.80 -11.98 -5.95
N SER A 131 -41.35 -12.98 -5.19
CA SER A 131 -41.29 -13.05 -3.73
C SER A 131 -41.98 -11.88 -2.98
N THR A 132 -43.25 -12.05 -2.62
CA THR A 132 -43.90 -11.26 -1.55
C THR A 132 -44.22 -12.12 -0.31
N GLY A 133 -43.81 -13.39 -0.31
CA GLY A 133 -44.08 -14.34 0.79
C GLY A 133 -42.86 -14.76 1.63
N HIS A 134 -41.64 -14.34 1.30
CA HIS A 134 -40.45 -14.70 2.07
C HIS A 134 -40.15 -13.65 3.14
N ALA A 135 -39.84 -14.12 4.35
CA ALA A 135 -39.40 -13.26 5.44
C ALA A 135 -38.07 -12.58 5.08
N ALA A 136 -37.85 -11.37 5.60
CA ALA A 136 -36.56 -10.68 5.45
C ALA A 136 -35.45 -11.51 6.13
N ALA A 137 -34.39 -11.82 5.39
CA ALA A 137 -33.18 -12.42 5.94
C ALA A 137 -32.20 -11.31 6.34
N ALA A 138 -31.62 -11.40 7.55
CA ALA A 138 -30.63 -10.43 8.02
C ALA A 138 -29.25 -10.65 7.41
N ASN A 139 -28.92 -11.89 7.01
CA ASN A 139 -27.67 -12.29 6.36
C ASN A 139 -27.98 -13.32 5.27
N GLY A 140 -27.17 -13.38 4.23
CA GLY A 140 -27.27 -14.42 3.20
C GLY A 140 -26.38 -15.63 3.49
N VAL A 141 -26.78 -16.81 3.00
CA VAL A 141 -26.00 -18.07 3.03
C VAL A 141 -25.47 -18.43 1.64
N ASP A 142 -24.48 -19.33 1.55
CA ASP A 142 -23.77 -19.65 0.29
C ASP A 142 -24.65 -20.15 -0.87
N GLY A 143 -25.86 -20.63 -0.58
CA GLY A 143 -26.85 -21.02 -1.58
C GLY A 143 -27.77 -19.89 -2.06
N ASP A 144 -27.71 -18.70 -1.45
CA ASP A 144 -28.61 -17.60 -1.77
C ASP A 144 -28.26 -16.97 -3.12
N THR A 145 -29.30 -16.47 -3.79
CA THR A 145 -29.15 -15.79 -5.08
C THR A 145 -29.86 -14.45 -5.06
N LEU A 146 -29.22 -13.43 -5.63
CA LEU A 146 -29.80 -12.13 -5.91
C LEU A 146 -30.36 -12.15 -7.34
N THR A 147 -31.68 -12.07 -7.49
CA THR A 147 -32.30 -11.91 -8.81
C THR A 147 -32.20 -10.46 -9.25
N VAL A 148 -31.48 -10.22 -10.35
CA VAL A 148 -31.34 -8.90 -10.96
C VAL A 148 -31.97 -8.87 -12.34
N ARG A 149 -32.46 -7.70 -12.76
CA ARG A 149 -32.88 -7.48 -14.14
C ARG A 149 -31.65 -7.41 -15.04
N ARG A 150 -31.64 -8.19 -16.11
CA ARG A 150 -30.66 -8.09 -17.19
C ARG A 150 -31.41 -7.85 -18.50
N SER A 151 -31.41 -6.60 -18.95
CA SER A 151 -32.17 -6.15 -20.11
C SER A 151 -33.68 -6.43 -19.95
N ALA A 152 -34.29 -7.15 -20.90
CA ALA A 152 -35.70 -7.54 -20.82
C ALA A 152 -35.95 -8.75 -19.89
N GLY A 153 -34.90 -9.46 -19.47
CA GLY A 153 -34.99 -10.68 -18.68
C GLY A 153 -34.49 -10.53 -17.25
N TRP A 154 -34.48 -11.66 -16.55
CA TRP A 154 -34.05 -11.77 -15.14
C TRP A 154 -33.00 -12.85 -15.02
N VAL A 155 -31.98 -12.59 -14.20
CA VAL A 155 -30.88 -13.51 -13.93
C VAL A 155 -30.66 -13.60 -12.43
N ASN A 156 -30.43 -14.82 -11.94
CA ASN A 156 -29.99 -15.06 -10.57
C ASN A 156 -28.47 -14.97 -10.51
N ILE A 157 -27.95 -14.10 -9.67
CA ILE A 157 -26.53 -14.00 -9.35
C ILE A 157 -26.32 -14.66 -7.98
N PRO A 158 -25.55 -15.76 -7.87
CA PRO A 158 -25.21 -16.35 -6.58
C PRO A 158 -24.54 -15.33 -5.67
N LEU A 159 -24.88 -15.32 -4.38
CA LEU A 159 -24.27 -14.40 -3.41
C LEU A 159 -22.74 -14.63 -3.32
N ALA A 160 -22.28 -15.86 -3.54
CA ALA A 160 -20.87 -16.23 -3.67
C ALA A 160 -20.13 -15.52 -4.83
N ALA A 161 -20.85 -14.96 -5.80
CA ALA A 161 -20.27 -14.15 -6.86
C ALA A 161 -20.14 -12.66 -6.49
N LEU A 162 -20.63 -12.25 -5.32
CA LEU A 162 -20.50 -10.90 -4.78
C LEU A 162 -19.40 -10.89 -3.71
N ALA A 163 -18.45 -9.96 -3.78
CA ALA A 163 -17.38 -9.85 -2.78
C ALA A 163 -17.99 -9.49 -1.41
N TYR A 164 -18.05 -10.48 -0.51
CA TYR A 164 -18.71 -10.39 0.78
C TYR A 164 -18.13 -9.26 1.63
N ARG A 165 -18.94 -8.24 1.97
CA ARG A 165 -18.65 -7.29 3.06
C ARG A 165 -19.39 -7.73 4.33
N ASP A 166 -18.76 -7.65 5.50
CA ASP A 166 -19.42 -7.82 6.78
C ASP A 166 -20.26 -6.57 7.16
N ALA A 167 -21.00 -6.63 8.28
CA ALA A 167 -21.80 -5.52 8.79
C ALA A 167 -20.99 -4.26 9.15
N GLY A 168 -19.66 -4.38 9.26
CA GLY A 168 -18.72 -3.28 9.43
C GLY A 168 -18.09 -2.79 8.12
N GLY A 169 -18.51 -3.32 6.97
CA GLY A 169 -18.01 -2.96 5.65
C GLY A 169 -16.70 -3.64 5.24
N ARG A 170 -16.21 -4.64 6.00
CA ARG A 170 -14.94 -5.36 5.75
C ARG A 170 -15.13 -6.51 4.79
N VAL A 171 -14.21 -6.71 3.86
CA VAL A 171 -14.27 -7.86 2.94
C VAL A 171 -13.92 -9.16 3.68
N LEU A 172 -14.84 -10.13 3.72
CA LEU A 172 -14.59 -11.48 4.23
C LEU A 172 -13.90 -12.30 3.13
N ALA A 173 -12.57 -12.18 3.03
CA ALA A 173 -11.81 -12.83 1.97
C ALA A 173 -11.32 -14.22 2.38
N GLY A 174 -11.84 -15.27 1.73
CA GLY A 174 -11.21 -16.60 1.65
C GLY A 174 -10.27 -16.76 0.45
N ALA A 175 -10.17 -15.73 -0.41
CA ALA A 175 -9.35 -15.69 -1.62
C ALA A 175 -8.48 -14.41 -1.67
N PRO A 176 -7.40 -14.35 -2.47
CA PRO A 176 -6.55 -13.16 -2.59
C PRO A 176 -7.34 -11.91 -3.02
N LEU A 177 -7.08 -10.78 -2.36
CA LEU A 177 -7.65 -9.48 -2.75
C LEU A 177 -6.90 -8.92 -3.96
N ALA A 178 -7.50 -9.05 -5.15
CA ALA A 178 -6.96 -8.45 -6.37
C ALA A 178 -7.47 -7.01 -6.52
N CYS A 179 -6.54 -6.05 -6.60
CA CYS A 179 -6.82 -4.63 -6.85
C CYS A 179 -6.28 -4.24 -8.24
N ALA A 180 -6.81 -3.14 -8.80
CA ALA A 180 -6.18 -2.51 -9.97
C ALA A 180 -4.77 -1.98 -9.61
N ASP A 181 -3.94 -1.65 -10.61
CA ASP A 181 -2.57 -1.19 -10.33
C ASP A 181 -2.53 0.16 -9.56
N GLY A 182 -3.46 1.09 -9.87
CA GLY A 182 -3.52 2.40 -9.22
C GLY A 182 -2.41 3.37 -9.65
N THR A 183 -2.33 4.52 -9.01
CA THR A 183 -1.28 5.55 -9.25
C THR A 183 -0.84 6.17 -7.93
N ALA A 184 0.23 6.98 -7.94
CA ALA A 184 0.61 7.76 -6.77
C ALA A 184 -0.51 8.72 -6.32
N ALA A 185 -1.18 9.42 -7.23
CA ALA A 185 -2.27 10.33 -6.88
C ALA A 185 -3.57 9.61 -6.46
N LEU A 186 -3.71 8.33 -6.80
CA LEU A 186 -4.88 7.50 -6.50
C LEU A 186 -4.47 6.03 -6.32
N PRO A 187 -3.94 5.65 -5.15
CA PRO A 187 -3.58 4.28 -4.84
C PRO A 187 -4.79 3.34 -4.91
N SER A 188 -4.57 2.10 -5.32
CA SER A 188 -5.65 1.11 -5.48
C SER A 188 -6.13 0.53 -4.15
N ILE A 189 -5.26 0.54 -3.14
CA ILE A 189 -5.63 0.35 -1.74
C ILE A 189 -5.43 1.69 -1.04
N GLY A 190 -6.50 2.41 -0.75
CA GLY A 190 -6.45 3.73 -0.11
C GLY A 190 -7.53 3.91 0.95
N PHE A 191 -7.61 5.10 1.53
CA PHE A 191 -8.55 5.43 2.59
C PHE A 191 -9.64 6.39 2.07
N ALA A 192 -10.91 6.14 2.42
CA ALA A 192 -12.02 6.93 1.88
C ALA A 192 -11.95 8.44 2.23
N ALA A 193 -11.35 8.79 3.38
CA ALA A 193 -11.15 10.17 3.80
C ALA A 193 -9.81 10.77 3.34
N ASP A 194 -8.91 9.95 2.82
CA ASP A 194 -7.55 10.32 2.41
C ASP A 194 -7.20 9.50 1.15
N PRO A 195 -7.77 9.88 -0.02
CA PRO A 195 -7.70 9.07 -1.23
C PRO A 195 -6.32 9.07 -1.89
N ASP A 196 -5.41 9.93 -1.45
CA ASP A 196 -4.05 10.06 -1.97
C ASP A 196 -2.99 9.38 -1.07
N THR A 197 -3.45 8.65 -0.05
CA THR A 197 -2.62 7.87 0.88
C THR A 197 -2.98 6.39 0.76
N GLY A 198 -1.97 5.53 0.56
CA GLY A 198 -2.23 4.11 0.34
C GLY A 198 -1.10 3.32 -0.31
N VAL A 199 -1.48 2.22 -0.96
CA VAL A 199 -0.60 1.26 -1.65
C VAL A 199 -1.01 1.14 -3.11
N TYR A 200 -0.04 1.12 -4.01
CA TYR A 200 -0.27 0.91 -5.44
C TYR A 200 0.88 0.13 -6.09
N ARG A 201 0.65 -0.32 -7.31
CA ARG A 201 1.61 -1.07 -8.12
C ARG A 201 2.02 -0.22 -9.34
N PRO A 202 3.21 0.43 -9.31
CA PRO A 202 3.67 1.24 -10.43
C PRO A 202 4.16 0.42 -11.64
N GLY A 203 4.36 -0.89 -11.50
CA GLY A 203 4.87 -1.75 -12.56
C GLY A 203 4.88 -3.24 -12.20
N ALA A 204 5.36 -4.07 -13.13
CA ALA A 204 5.45 -5.51 -12.91
C ALA A 204 6.39 -5.83 -11.74
N ASN A 205 5.92 -6.59 -10.76
CA ASN A 205 6.67 -6.98 -9.56
C ASN A 205 7.17 -5.80 -8.71
N VAL A 206 6.51 -4.63 -8.79
CA VAL A 206 6.84 -3.44 -7.99
C VAL A 206 5.68 -3.09 -7.08
N LEU A 207 5.97 -2.74 -5.82
CA LEU A 207 4.98 -2.31 -4.84
C LEU A 207 5.41 -0.97 -4.22
N SER A 208 4.47 -0.05 -4.06
CA SER A 208 4.77 1.29 -3.54
C SER A 208 3.79 1.75 -2.46
N LEU A 209 4.31 2.47 -1.47
CA LEU A 209 3.56 3.20 -0.43
C LEU A 209 3.54 4.70 -0.76
N VAL A 210 2.39 5.32 -0.56
CA VAL A 210 2.11 6.72 -0.92
C VAL A 210 1.50 7.43 0.27
N THR A 211 1.90 8.69 0.46
CA THR A 211 1.19 9.65 1.32
C THR A 211 1.14 11.01 0.63
N GLY A 212 -0.03 11.66 0.65
CA GLY A 212 -0.20 12.99 0.03
C GLY A 212 0.01 12.97 -1.48
N GLY A 213 -0.35 11.87 -2.15
CA GLY A 213 -0.20 11.71 -3.61
C GLY A 213 1.22 11.50 -4.11
N VAL A 214 2.19 11.33 -3.21
CA VAL A 214 3.62 11.17 -3.53
C VAL A 214 4.11 9.79 -3.06
N GLU A 215 4.81 9.08 -3.93
CA GLU A 215 5.47 7.83 -3.57
C GLU A 215 6.55 8.07 -2.51
N ARG A 216 6.48 7.33 -1.40
CA ARG A 216 7.41 7.44 -0.27
C ARG A 216 8.34 6.25 -0.17
N VAL A 217 7.82 5.05 -0.40
CA VAL A 217 8.57 3.79 -0.33
C VAL A 217 8.24 2.97 -1.55
N ARG A 218 9.27 2.37 -2.17
CA ARG A 218 9.12 1.43 -3.28
C ARG A 218 9.92 0.16 -2.98
N VAL A 219 9.30 -0.99 -3.23
CA VAL A 219 10.00 -2.27 -3.39
C VAL A 219 9.99 -2.61 -4.88
N ASP A 220 11.16 -2.64 -5.51
CA ASP A 220 11.27 -2.88 -6.95
C ASP A 220 11.27 -4.38 -7.32
N ALA A 221 11.27 -4.67 -8.63
CA ALA A 221 11.24 -6.03 -9.16
C ALA A 221 12.49 -6.87 -8.80
N GLY A 222 13.58 -6.21 -8.40
CA GLY A 222 14.80 -6.86 -7.90
C GLY A 222 14.79 -7.07 -6.38
N GLY A 223 13.72 -6.68 -5.69
CA GLY A 223 13.60 -6.77 -4.23
C GLY A 223 14.33 -5.65 -3.47
N ARG A 224 14.76 -4.57 -4.15
CA ARG A 224 15.40 -3.42 -3.50
C ARG A 224 14.36 -2.49 -2.91
N VAL A 225 14.65 -1.93 -1.74
CA VAL A 225 13.77 -0.97 -1.04
C VAL A 225 14.31 0.44 -1.22
N GLY A 226 13.55 1.31 -1.87
CA GLY A 226 13.81 2.76 -1.95
C GLY A 226 12.90 3.54 -1.01
N ILE A 227 13.44 4.50 -0.27
CA ILE A 227 12.70 5.49 0.50
C ILE A 227 13.07 6.87 -0.05
N GLY A 228 12.08 7.62 -0.55
CA GLY A 228 12.30 8.89 -1.23
C GLY A 228 12.92 8.77 -2.64
N THR A 229 13.03 7.56 -3.19
CA THR A 229 13.53 7.29 -4.55
C THR A 229 12.74 6.18 -5.22
N ALA A 230 12.56 6.31 -6.53
CA ALA A 230 11.86 5.37 -7.40
C ALA A 230 12.81 4.40 -8.14
N SER A 231 14.12 4.68 -8.10
CA SER A 231 15.16 4.00 -8.89
C SER A 231 16.31 3.55 -8.00
N SER A 232 16.04 2.60 -7.10
CA SER A 232 17.06 2.07 -6.20
C SER A 232 18.14 1.30 -6.95
N THR A 233 19.39 1.56 -6.61
CA THR A 233 20.56 0.85 -7.13
C THR A 233 21.14 -0.15 -6.12
N HIS A 234 20.73 -0.04 -4.85
CA HIS A 234 21.16 -0.88 -3.74
C HIS A 234 19.98 -1.53 -3.02
N SER A 235 20.23 -2.58 -2.23
CA SER A 235 19.19 -3.33 -1.50
C SER A 235 18.31 -2.45 -0.60
N LEU A 236 18.90 -1.40 0.00
CA LEU A 236 18.19 -0.35 0.71
C LEU A 236 18.80 1.00 0.34
N GLU A 237 17.98 1.93 -0.13
CA GLU A 237 18.39 3.28 -0.51
C GLU A 237 17.43 4.29 0.13
N VAL A 238 17.96 5.25 0.88
CA VAL A 238 17.16 6.31 1.53
C VAL A 238 17.67 7.66 1.03
N ILE A 239 16.86 8.35 0.22
CA ILE A 239 17.19 9.65 -0.34
C ILE A 239 16.27 10.72 0.29
N GLY A 240 16.87 11.69 0.97
CA GLY A 240 16.19 12.80 1.62
C GLY A 240 17.15 13.71 2.38
N SER A 241 16.75 14.95 2.68
CA SER A 241 17.59 15.92 3.40
C SER A 241 17.65 15.72 4.91
N ASP A 242 16.68 15.01 5.50
CA ASP A 242 16.59 14.80 6.95
C ASP A 242 17.51 13.68 7.48
N GLY A 243 18.25 13.00 6.60
CA GLY A 243 19.17 11.92 6.94
C GLY A 243 18.50 10.60 7.39
N VAL A 244 19.30 9.66 7.90
CA VAL A 244 18.84 8.37 8.44
C VAL A 244 19.13 8.30 9.93
N LEU A 245 18.08 8.19 10.74
CA LEU A 245 18.21 7.96 12.17
C LEU A 245 18.30 6.46 12.47
N LEU A 246 19.48 5.99 12.88
CA LEU A 246 19.69 4.65 13.42
C LEU A 246 19.71 4.73 14.95
N GLY A 247 18.90 3.95 15.65
CA GLY A 247 18.86 4.01 17.12
C GLY A 247 17.80 3.12 17.77
N SER A 248 17.85 3.03 19.09
CA SER A 248 16.98 2.17 19.93
C SER A 248 15.74 2.88 20.48
N GLY A 249 15.62 4.21 20.29
CA GLY A 249 14.45 4.99 20.70
C GLY A 249 14.71 6.49 20.73
N LYS A 250 13.62 7.28 20.81
CA LYS A 250 13.66 8.75 20.91
C LYS A 250 13.43 9.28 22.33
N THR A 251 13.04 8.42 23.27
CA THR A 251 12.73 8.77 24.66
C THR A 251 13.86 9.53 25.33
N SER A 252 13.53 10.55 26.14
CA SER A 252 14.49 11.32 26.92
C SER A 252 14.95 10.54 28.17
N GLY A 253 16.16 10.79 28.66
CA GLY A 253 16.70 10.16 29.87
C GLY A 253 16.97 8.66 29.75
N ALA A 254 17.18 8.17 28.53
CA ALA A 254 17.46 6.76 28.24
C ALA A 254 18.72 6.62 27.40
N ILE A 255 19.52 5.60 27.71
CA ILE A 255 20.71 5.23 26.93
C ILE A 255 20.28 4.81 25.53
N LYS A 256 20.97 5.32 24.51
CA LYS A 256 20.68 5.02 23.10
C LYS A 256 21.91 4.44 22.42
N SER A 257 21.70 3.32 21.74
CA SER A 257 22.69 2.69 20.87
C SER A 257 22.23 2.62 19.43
N ALA A 258 23.17 2.82 18.50
CA ALA A 258 23.03 2.57 17.08
C ALA A 258 24.17 1.67 16.61
N ARG A 259 23.87 0.67 15.76
CA ARG A 259 24.82 -0.36 15.35
C ARG A 259 24.66 -0.69 13.87
N LEU A 260 25.79 -0.87 13.19
CA LEU A 260 25.86 -1.50 11.87
C LEU A 260 26.88 -2.64 11.95
N TYR A 261 26.42 -3.84 11.61
CA TYR A 261 27.21 -5.06 11.68
C TYR A 261 27.37 -5.70 10.31
N SER A 262 28.49 -6.39 10.12
CA SER A 262 28.62 -7.44 9.12
C SER A 262 28.58 -8.80 9.82
N PRO A 263 27.88 -9.81 9.27
CA PRO A 263 28.02 -11.17 9.75
C PRO A 263 29.49 -11.60 9.66
N ALA A 264 29.89 -12.48 10.57
CA ALA A 264 31.18 -13.15 10.50
C ALA A 264 31.24 -14.03 9.23
N TYR A 265 32.45 -14.28 8.75
CA TYR A 265 32.65 -15.24 7.65
C TYR A 265 32.27 -16.67 8.08
N ASP A 266 32.53 -17.02 9.35
CA ASP A 266 32.14 -18.29 9.94
C ASP A 266 30.86 -18.19 10.77
N THR A 267 30.39 -19.33 11.28
CA THR A 267 29.12 -19.44 12.01
C THR A 267 29.21 -19.04 13.48
N ALA A 268 30.34 -18.47 13.95
CA ALA A 268 30.43 -17.98 15.31
C ALA A 268 29.57 -16.72 15.45
N VAL A 269 28.43 -16.86 16.13
CA VAL A 269 27.40 -15.82 16.32
C VAL A 269 27.98 -14.54 16.93
N ASP A 270 29.10 -14.65 17.66
CA ASP A 270 29.78 -13.56 18.38
C ASP A 270 31.01 -12.98 17.66
N ALA A 271 31.35 -13.49 16.46
CA ALA A 271 32.48 -13.01 15.64
C ALA A 271 32.09 -11.89 14.65
N GLN A 272 30.94 -11.22 14.86
CA GLN A 272 30.50 -10.13 14.01
C GLN A 272 31.46 -8.95 14.07
N VAL A 273 31.71 -8.33 12.92
CA VAL A 273 32.48 -7.09 12.86
C VAL A 273 31.53 -5.93 13.07
N THR A 274 31.78 -5.17 14.14
CA THR A 274 31.11 -3.89 14.37
C THR A 274 31.74 -2.85 13.44
N VAL A 275 31.00 -2.39 12.44
CA VAL A 275 31.48 -1.36 11.50
C VAL A 275 31.34 0.02 12.15
N TYR A 276 30.20 0.24 12.78
CA TYR A 276 29.84 1.47 13.45
C TYR A 276 29.08 1.15 14.73
N TYR A 277 29.48 1.78 15.82
CA TYR A 277 28.72 1.81 17.06
C TYR A 277 28.73 3.20 17.65
N ALA A 278 27.53 3.77 17.85
CA ALA A 278 27.36 4.99 18.60
C ALA A 278 26.61 4.73 19.89
N TYR A 279 27.10 5.33 20.96
CA TYR A 279 26.55 5.28 22.30
C TYR A 279 26.30 6.71 22.76
N ASN A 280 25.07 6.99 23.19
CA ASN A 280 24.67 8.32 23.62
C ASN A 280 23.99 8.22 24.99
N ALA A 281 24.45 9.05 25.91
CA ALA A 281 23.91 9.26 27.24
C ALA A 281 23.83 10.77 27.53
N ASP A 282 23.14 11.17 28.59
CA ASP A 282 22.91 12.59 28.91
C ASP A 282 24.22 13.40 29.10
N THR A 283 25.33 12.71 29.41
CA THR A 283 26.64 13.33 29.69
C THR A 283 27.72 13.02 28.67
N ALA A 284 27.48 12.14 27.70
CA ALA A 284 28.51 11.70 26.76
C ALA A 284 27.94 11.09 25.47
N ASN A 285 28.56 11.43 24.35
CA ASN A 285 28.38 10.74 23.08
C ASN A 285 29.71 10.08 22.71
N ILE A 286 29.69 8.80 22.39
CA ILE A 286 30.86 8.02 22.02
C ILE A 286 30.60 7.42 20.63
N LEU A 287 31.50 7.71 19.70
CA LEU A 287 31.57 7.05 18.40
C LEU A 287 32.70 6.02 18.43
N MET A 288 32.37 4.77 18.12
CA MET A 288 33.31 3.67 18.00
C MET A 288 33.31 3.15 16.56
N LEU A 289 34.51 2.98 16.02
CA LEU A 289 34.77 2.33 14.74
C LEU A 289 35.52 1.04 15.03
N GLY A 290 34.93 -0.10 14.66
CA GLY A 290 35.47 -1.42 14.97
C GLY A 290 34.84 -2.12 16.19
N GLY A 291 35.26 -3.38 16.42
CA GLY A 291 34.77 -4.28 17.47
C GLY A 291 35.49 -4.15 18.82
N GLY A 292 35.18 -5.07 19.75
CA GLY A 292 35.69 -5.09 21.13
C GLY A 292 34.61 -5.08 22.22
N THR A 293 33.35 -5.40 21.87
CA THR A 293 32.24 -5.51 22.83
C THR A 293 31.77 -6.96 22.94
N SER A 294 30.92 -7.27 23.93
CA SER A 294 30.35 -8.62 24.06
C SER A 294 29.58 -9.11 22.82
N ALA A 295 29.08 -8.18 21.98
CA ALA A 295 28.34 -8.46 20.75
C ALA A 295 29.21 -8.50 19.48
N GLY A 296 30.50 -8.19 19.58
CA GLY A 296 31.46 -8.19 18.47
C GLY A 296 32.87 -8.35 19.02
N GLN A 297 33.29 -9.60 19.18
CA GLN A 297 34.47 -9.99 19.98
C GLN A 297 35.77 -10.10 19.16
N ALA A 298 35.70 -9.86 17.84
CA ALA A 298 36.83 -10.01 16.95
C ALA A 298 37.88 -8.88 17.13
N ALA A 299 39.16 -9.24 17.03
CA ALA A 299 40.23 -8.27 16.87
C ALA A 299 39.95 -7.41 15.63
N THR A 300 40.05 -6.09 15.77
CA THR A 300 39.66 -5.16 14.72
C THR A 300 40.83 -4.28 14.29
N THR A 301 41.07 -4.24 12.99
CA THR A 301 41.94 -3.26 12.34
C THR A 301 41.07 -2.19 11.69
N VAL A 302 41.34 -0.92 11.97
CA VAL A 302 40.64 0.21 11.34
C VAL A 302 41.59 0.87 10.35
N ARG A 303 41.21 0.94 9.07
CA ARG A 303 42.04 1.50 7.99
C ARG A 303 41.41 2.76 7.42
N ILE A 304 42.23 3.77 7.22
CA ILE A 304 41.90 4.98 6.46
C ILE A 304 42.45 4.76 5.04
N CYS A 305 41.54 4.50 4.11
CA CYS A 305 41.86 4.29 2.71
C CYS A 305 41.39 5.48 1.87
N THR A 306 42.19 5.90 0.90
CA THR A 306 41.79 6.90 -0.11
C THR A 306 42.00 6.36 -1.52
N ALA A 307 41.18 6.84 -2.46
CA ALA A 307 41.34 6.60 -3.89
C ALA A 307 41.89 7.86 -4.55
N ASP A 308 42.77 7.68 -5.52
CA ASP A 308 43.42 8.71 -6.32
C ASP A 308 42.64 9.06 -7.60
N ALA A 309 41.70 8.21 -8.02
CA ALA A 309 40.87 8.42 -9.20
C ALA A 309 39.45 7.85 -9.06
N ILE A 310 38.53 8.39 -9.87
CA ILE A 310 37.18 7.84 -10.04
C ILE A 310 37.30 6.45 -10.68
N GLY A 311 36.66 5.44 -10.08
CA GLY A 311 36.67 4.05 -10.57
C GLY A 311 37.67 3.13 -9.86
N THR A 312 38.47 3.64 -8.92
CA THR A 312 39.35 2.80 -8.09
C THR A 312 38.50 1.84 -7.22
N HIS A 313 38.64 0.54 -7.46
CA HIS A 313 37.87 -0.49 -6.76
C HIS A 313 38.37 -0.78 -5.32
N THR A 314 39.65 -0.51 -5.05
CA THR A 314 40.27 -0.66 -3.72
C THR A 314 41.23 0.50 -3.48
N GLY A 315 40.95 1.34 -2.47
CA GLY A 315 41.83 2.46 -2.11
C GLY A 315 43.14 2.02 -1.46
N ALA A 316 44.14 2.90 -1.47
CA ALA A 316 45.40 2.70 -0.76
C ALA A 316 45.25 3.03 0.72
N VAL A 317 45.85 2.23 1.60
CA VAL A 317 45.88 2.50 3.04
C VAL A 317 46.89 3.61 3.31
N HIS A 318 46.44 4.70 3.93
CA HIS A 318 47.31 5.81 4.34
C HIS A 318 47.68 5.70 5.83
N TRP A 319 46.70 5.41 6.68
CA TRP A 319 46.88 5.21 8.11
C TRP A 319 46.00 4.07 8.61
N GLU A 320 46.46 3.34 9.63
CA GLU A 320 45.67 2.30 10.27
C GLU A 320 45.89 2.23 11.78
N VAL A 321 44.83 1.81 12.48
CA VAL A 321 44.89 1.42 13.89
C VAL A 321 44.89 -0.10 13.96
N THR A 322 45.98 -0.68 14.44
CA THR A 322 46.17 -2.14 14.51
C THR A 322 47.14 -2.50 15.62
N GLY A 323 46.88 -3.60 16.34
CA GLY A 323 47.75 -4.07 17.43
C GLY A 323 48.00 -3.05 18.54
N GLY A 324 47.10 -2.06 18.72
CA GLY A 324 47.28 -0.96 19.67
C GLY A 324 48.12 0.21 19.17
N HIS A 325 48.53 0.22 17.90
CA HIS A 325 49.34 1.26 17.28
C HIS A 325 48.55 2.07 16.24
N LEU A 326 48.92 3.34 16.07
CA LEU A 326 48.59 4.13 14.87
C LEU A 326 49.79 4.07 13.93
N LEU A 327 49.64 3.43 12.77
CA LEU A 327 50.71 3.17 11.82
C LEU A 327 50.42 3.79 10.45
N PRO A 328 51.46 4.27 9.73
CA PRO A 328 51.31 4.60 8.32
C PRO A 328 51.08 3.32 7.51
N GLY A 329 50.26 3.39 6.47
CA GLY A 329 49.96 2.24 5.61
C GLY A 329 51.14 1.79 4.72
N SER A 330 52.21 2.59 4.67
CA SER A 330 53.46 2.25 3.99
C SER A 330 54.66 2.83 4.73
N ASN A 331 55.77 2.10 4.70
CA ASN A 331 57.01 2.51 5.35
C ASN A 331 57.64 3.73 4.65
N ASN A 332 58.06 4.74 5.43
CA ASN A 332 58.78 5.92 4.95
C ASN A 332 58.08 6.70 3.80
N LEU A 333 56.74 6.73 3.78
CA LEU A 333 55.98 7.39 2.72
C LEU A 333 55.13 8.58 3.20
N TYR A 334 54.48 8.45 4.37
CA TYR A 334 53.50 9.43 4.83
C TYR A 334 54.04 10.31 5.95
N ASN A 335 53.80 11.62 5.82
CA ASN A 335 54.14 12.61 6.83
C ASN A 335 53.05 12.73 7.90
N ILE A 336 53.42 13.26 9.08
CA ILE A 336 52.47 13.75 10.08
C ILE A 336 52.49 15.29 10.04
N GLY A 337 51.46 15.85 9.40
CA GLY A 337 51.37 17.28 9.11
C GLY A 337 52.17 17.72 7.89
N SER A 338 52.15 19.02 7.62
CA SER A 338 52.87 19.67 6.52
C SER A 338 53.35 21.08 6.93
N ALA A 339 54.13 21.74 6.07
CA ALA A 339 54.55 23.12 6.29
C ALA A 339 53.34 24.05 6.48
N ALA A 340 52.27 23.86 5.71
CA ALA A 340 51.07 24.66 5.76
C ALA A 340 50.12 24.25 6.92
N GLN A 341 50.16 22.97 7.34
CA GLN A 341 49.28 22.39 8.36
C GLN A 341 50.10 21.61 9.41
N ARG A 342 50.64 22.34 10.39
CA ARG A 342 51.54 21.77 11.41
C ARG A 342 50.77 21.16 12.58
N VAL A 343 51.27 20.05 13.10
CA VAL A 343 50.85 19.54 14.41
C VAL A 343 51.37 20.48 15.50
N LYS A 344 50.49 20.89 16.41
CA LYS A 344 50.82 21.87 17.46
C LYS A 344 51.84 21.35 18.47
N THR A 345 51.64 20.14 19.00
CA THR A 345 52.49 19.56 20.06
C THR A 345 52.31 18.05 20.07
N TYR A 346 53.40 17.32 20.32
CA TYR A 346 53.40 15.88 20.57
C TYR A 346 53.58 15.61 22.07
N TYR A 347 52.76 14.72 22.63
CA TYR A 347 52.88 14.25 24.02
C TYR A 347 53.26 12.77 24.00
N GLY A 348 54.51 12.48 24.37
CA GLY A 348 55.04 11.13 24.52
C GLY A 348 55.69 10.96 25.88
N VAL A 349 55.76 9.71 26.37
CA VAL A 349 56.54 9.37 27.57
C VAL A 349 58.03 9.34 27.23
N ASP A 350 58.37 8.74 26.08
CA ASP A 350 59.74 8.64 25.56
C ASP A 350 59.95 9.52 24.33
N GLY A 351 61.22 9.80 24.01
CA GLY A 351 61.62 10.53 22.80
C GLY A 351 61.41 9.74 21.51
N ALA A 352 61.39 10.44 20.37
CA ALA A 352 61.18 9.82 19.06
C ALA A 352 62.36 8.93 18.63
N ILE A 353 62.06 7.70 18.22
CA ILE A 353 63.04 6.78 17.64
C ILE A 353 63.25 7.16 16.17
N ASN A 354 64.48 7.55 15.82
CA ASN A 354 64.89 7.83 14.44
C ASN A 354 65.89 6.77 13.98
N THR A 355 65.60 6.07 12.88
CA THR A 355 66.49 5.03 12.35
C THR A 355 67.88 5.60 12.04
N SER A 356 68.91 4.98 12.62
CA SER A 356 70.30 5.32 12.37
C SER A 356 71.17 4.08 12.13
N ASP A 357 70.65 3.18 11.30
CA ASP A 357 71.31 1.93 10.94
C ASP A 357 72.44 2.17 9.93
N ALA A 358 73.62 1.60 10.19
CA ALA A 358 74.79 1.73 9.32
C ALA A 358 74.57 1.10 7.93
N ARG A 359 73.61 0.19 7.79
CA ARG A 359 73.26 -0.45 6.51
C ARG A 359 72.48 0.47 5.58
N GLU A 360 71.90 1.54 6.11
CA GLU A 360 71.06 2.49 5.38
C GLU A 360 71.76 3.84 5.14
N LYS A 361 73.03 3.98 5.55
CA LYS A 361 73.78 5.24 5.49
C LYS A 361 75.13 5.04 4.81
N THR A 362 75.60 6.08 4.14
CA THR A 362 77.01 6.17 3.76
C THR A 362 77.90 6.27 5.00
N ALA A 363 79.19 5.98 4.85
CA ALA A 363 80.17 6.27 5.89
C ALA A 363 80.14 7.76 6.28
N LEU A 364 80.35 8.05 7.56
CA LEU A 364 80.42 9.43 8.05
C LEU A 364 81.71 10.08 7.56
N ARG A 365 81.60 11.30 7.03
CA ARG A 365 82.75 12.16 6.74
C ARG A 365 83.07 13.08 7.91
N ALA A 366 84.31 13.54 7.99
CA ALA A 366 84.68 14.62 8.89
C ALA A 366 84.01 15.95 8.48
N PHE A 367 83.81 16.83 9.46
CA PHE A 367 83.40 18.21 9.21
C PHE A 367 84.55 19.02 8.61
N THR A 368 84.21 19.91 7.68
CA THR A 368 85.18 20.85 7.10
C THR A 368 85.48 22.00 8.07
N ALA A 369 86.58 22.71 7.84
CA ALA A 369 86.91 23.89 8.64
C ALA A 369 85.81 24.97 8.56
N ALA A 370 85.18 25.16 7.38
CA ALA A 370 84.08 26.08 7.19
C ALA A 370 82.83 25.67 7.98
N GLU A 371 82.50 24.37 7.98
CA GLU A 371 81.39 23.84 8.79
C GLU A 371 81.61 24.06 10.29
N LEU A 372 82.82 23.80 10.79
CA LEU A 372 83.14 24.01 12.21
C LEU A 372 83.17 25.49 12.59
N ARG A 373 83.49 26.41 11.66
CA ARG A 373 83.37 27.86 11.90
C ARG A 373 81.91 28.30 11.89
N ALA A 374 81.11 27.84 10.93
CA ALA A 374 79.67 28.09 10.88
C ALA A 374 78.98 27.62 12.16
N GLY A 375 79.24 26.39 12.60
CA GLY A 375 78.66 25.84 13.83
C GLY A 375 79.02 26.66 15.08
N ARG A 376 80.25 27.16 15.19
CA ARG A 376 80.65 28.06 16.28
C ARG A 376 79.92 29.39 16.24
N ARG A 377 79.75 29.97 15.05
CA ARG A 377 79.00 31.22 14.85
C ARG A 377 77.52 31.04 15.21
N ILE A 378 76.90 29.95 14.75
CA ILE A 378 75.50 29.62 15.06
C ILE A 378 75.31 29.36 16.57
N ALA A 379 76.24 28.67 17.23
CA ALA A 379 76.17 28.48 18.67
C ALA A 379 76.12 29.81 19.44
N GLY A 380 76.73 30.86 18.89
CA GLY A 380 76.68 32.23 19.43
C GLY A 380 75.35 32.97 19.22
N THR A 381 74.44 32.46 18.38
CA THR A 381 73.13 33.08 18.13
C THR A 381 71.98 32.44 18.92
N VAL A 382 72.25 31.35 19.66
CA VAL A 382 71.23 30.70 20.50
C VAL A 382 70.71 31.71 21.53
N GLY A 383 69.40 31.93 21.54
CA GLY A 383 68.76 32.95 22.36
C GLY A 383 67.36 32.56 22.83
N ILE A 384 66.69 33.53 23.46
CA ILE A 384 65.32 33.41 23.95
C ILE A 384 64.39 34.19 23.02
N PHE A 385 63.27 33.58 22.63
CA PHE A 385 62.24 34.21 21.83
C PHE A 385 60.84 33.89 22.35
N GLN A 386 59.86 34.67 21.94
CA GLN A 386 58.44 34.42 22.15
C GLN A 386 57.74 34.45 20.79
N PHE A 387 56.74 33.59 20.58
CA PHE A 387 55.93 33.68 19.36
C PHE A 387 55.08 34.94 19.38
N LEU A 388 55.14 35.76 18.31
CA LEU A 388 54.37 37.00 18.19
C LEU A 388 52.86 36.76 18.37
N ALA A 389 52.31 35.71 17.76
CA ALA A 389 50.90 35.33 17.93
C ALA A 389 50.54 34.98 19.38
N ALA A 390 51.50 34.45 20.17
CA ALA A 390 51.27 34.18 21.59
C ALA A 390 51.32 35.48 22.42
N ILE A 391 52.17 36.44 22.05
CA ILE A 391 52.18 37.78 22.67
C ILE A 391 50.86 38.49 22.40
N GLU A 392 50.40 38.47 21.15
CA GLU A 392 49.12 39.07 20.75
C GLU A 392 47.94 38.45 21.51
N ALA A 393 47.91 37.12 21.65
CA ALA A 393 46.78 36.43 22.26
C ALA A 393 46.69 36.56 23.80
N LYS A 394 47.81 36.69 24.52
CA LYS A 394 47.83 36.66 26.00
C LYS A 394 48.72 37.70 26.68
N GLY A 395 49.37 38.56 25.92
CA GLY A 395 50.32 39.56 26.42
C GLY A 395 51.74 39.01 26.60
N ALA A 396 52.74 39.89 26.52
CA ALA A 396 54.16 39.54 26.58
C ALA A 396 54.55 38.83 27.89
N GLN A 397 53.92 39.23 29.01
CA GLN A 397 54.20 38.68 30.33
C GLN A 397 53.65 37.24 30.51
N ALA A 398 52.57 36.88 29.81
CA ALA A 398 51.99 35.54 29.87
C ALA A 398 52.47 34.63 28.72
N ALA A 399 53.00 35.21 27.65
CA ALA A 399 53.68 34.49 26.58
C ALA A 399 54.87 33.69 27.13
N ARG A 400 55.00 32.44 26.68
CA ARG A 400 56.09 31.59 27.16
C ARG A 400 57.35 31.98 26.40
N GLU A 401 58.45 32.04 27.13
CA GLU A 401 59.79 32.14 26.55
C GLU A 401 60.24 30.77 26.03
N HIS A 402 60.79 30.76 24.82
CA HIS A 402 61.31 29.60 24.11
C HIS A 402 62.79 29.80 23.84
N VAL A 403 63.59 28.74 23.91
CA VAL A 403 65.03 28.79 23.59
C VAL A 403 65.25 28.21 22.20
N GLY A 404 66.05 28.87 21.37
CA GLY A 404 66.36 28.37 20.03
C GLY A 404 67.16 29.35 19.19
N VAL A 405 67.03 29.18 17.87
CA VAL A 405 67.67 30.00 16.84
C VAL A 405 66.62 30.50 15.85
N ILE A 406 66.95 31.56 15.11
CA ILE A 406 66.17 32.00 13.95
C ILE A 406 66.76 31.36 12.69
N ALA A 407 65.92 30.70 11.89
CA ALA A 407 66.37 29.92 10.75
C ALA A 407 67.10 30.77 9.69
N GLN A 408 66.64 31.99 9.45
CA GLN A 408 67.26 32.92 8.50
C GLN A 408 68.66 33.37 8.96
N GLU A 409 68.90 33.54 10.26
CA GLU A 409 70.23 33.87 10.78
C GLU A 409 71.21 32.70 10.60
N VAL A 410 70.74 31.47 10.83
CA VAL A 410 71.50 30.25 10.52
C VAL A 410 71.84 30.21 9.03
N TRP A 411 70.88 30.54 8.17
CA TRP A 411 71.08 30.59 6.72
C TRP A 411 72.18 31.57 6.32
N ALA A 412 72.13 32.79 6.84
CA ALA A 412 73.13 33.83 6.57
C ALA A 412 74.54 33.38 6.98
N ILE A 413 74.69 32.78 8.17
CA ILE A 413 76.00 32.29 8.63
C ILE A 413 76.54 31.17 7.73
N MET A 414 75.68 30.24 7.32
CA MET A 414 76.07 29.16 6.43
C MET A 414 76.48 29.69 5.04
N ALA A 415 75.76 30.70 4.53
CA ALA A 415 76.09 31.36 3.27
C ALA A 415 77.41 32.15 3.35
N ASP A 416 77.65 32.87 4.44
CA ASP A 416 78.90 33.61 4.67
C ASP A 416 80.14 32.71 4.70
N GLU A 417 80.00 31.47 5.18
CA GLU A 417 81.07 30.47 5.17
C GLU A 417 81.18 29.72 3.83
N GLY A 418 80.37 30.11 2.82
CA GLY A 418 80.36 29.52 1.49
C GLY A 418 79.80 28.09 1.44
N LEU A 419 78.94 27.72 2.40
CA LEU A 419 78.40 26.35 2.52
C LEU A 419 77.08 26.15 1.77
N ILE A 420 76.31 27.23 1.60
CA ILE A 420 75.04 27.30 0.87
C ILE A 420 74.93 28.67 0.17
N ASP A 421 73.96 28.83 -0.72
CA ASP A 421 73.71 30.11 -1.37
C ASP A 421 73.01 31.10 -0.42
N PRO A 422 73.31 32.41 -0.51
CA PRO A 422 72.62 33.43 0.26
C PRO A 422 71.14 33.51 -0.15
N LEU A 423 70.29 33.96 0.78
CA LEU A 423 68.90 34.27 0.46
C LEU A 423 68.85 35.45 -0.52
N GLY A 424 68.04 35.32 -1.57
CA GLY A 424 67.85 36.34 -2.59
C GLY A 424 66.45 36.28 -3.18
N ASP A 425 66.11 37.26 -4.03
CA ASP A 425 64.74 37.46 -4.52
C ASP A 425 64.38 36.60 -5.74
N GLU A 426 65.37 36.00 -6.42
CA GLU A 426 65.17 35.35 -7.73
C GLU A 426 65.09 33.81 -7.69
N ALA A 427 65.55 33.17 -6.62
CA ALA A 427 65.63 31.71 -6.54
C ALA A 427 65.09 31.18 -5.20
N ASP A 428 64.38 30.05 -5.27
CA ASP A 428 63.87 29.35 -4.09
C ASP A 428 65.03 28.94 -3.16
N PRO A 429 64.95 29.26 -1.85
CA PRO A 429 65.97 28.87 -0.89
C PRO A 429 66.17 27.35 -0.86
N SER A 430 67.41 26.90 -1.07
CA SER A 430 67.78 25.49 -0.98
C SER A 430 69.02 25.29 -0.11
N SER A 431 68.99 24.24 0.72
CA SER A 431 70.08 23.87 1.61
C SER A 431 70.44 22.40 1.43
N ARG A 432 71.73 22.12 1.28
CA ARG A 432 72.28 20.75 1.31
C ARG A 432 72.34 20.16 2.73
N TYR A 433 72.06 20.96 3.75
CA TYR A 433 72.07 20.55 5.16
C TYR A 433 70.64 20.39 5.66
N ALA A 434 70.25 19.15 5.96
CA ALA A 434 68.87 18.81 6.30
C ALA A 434 68.35 19.47 7.59
N PHE A 435 69.21 19.97 8.48
CA PHE A 435 68.78 20.70 9.67
C PHE A 435 68.17 22.08 9.37
N LEU A 436 68.34 22.59 8.16
CA LEU A 436 67.83 23.88 7.70
C LEU A 436 66.86 23.63 6.54
N CYS A 437 65.58 23.90 6.75
CA CYS A 437 64.51 23.58 5.82
C CYS A 437 63.81 24.85 5.31
N TRP A 438 63.30 24.79 4.10
CA TRP A 438 62.39 25.77 3.51
C TRP A 438 61.31 25.02 2.74
N ASP A 439 60.06 25.44 2.91
CA ASP A 439 58.90 24.87 2.26
C ASP A 439 57.95 25.98 1.82
N GLN A 440 57.36 25.85 0.63
CA GLN A 440 56.34 26.76 0.08
C GLN A 440 55.05 25.99 -0.20
N TRP A 441 53.92 26.69 -0.14
CA TRP A 441 52.62 26.15 -0.52
C TRP A 441 51.76 27.20 -1.23
N ASP A 442 50.93 26.71 -2.14
CA ASP A 442 49.96 27.52 -2.87
C ASP A 442 48.75 27.88 -2.00
N ALA A 443 47.99 28.89 -2.45
CA ALA A 443 46.69 29.20 -1.86
C ALA A 443 45.71 28.05 -2.13
N ARG A 444 44.87 27.73 -1.14
CA ARG A 444 43.82 26.73 -1.24
C ARG A 444 42.46 27.37 -1.01
N GLN A 445 41.51 27.00 -1.85
CA GLN A 445 40.09 27.37 -1.73
C GLN A 445 39.25 26.16 -1.30
N ASP A 446 38.10 26.44 -0.73
CA ASP A 446 37.06 25.48 -0.45
C ASP A 446 36.53 24.93 -1.79
N ALA A 447 36.38 23.62 -1.89
CA ALA A 447 35.98 22.98 -3.14
C ALA A 447 34.48 23.15 -3.46
N GLU A 448 33.66 23.45 -2.44
CA GLU A 448 32.21 23.57 -2.54
C GLU A 448 31.77 25.03 -2.61
N GLU A 449 32.34 25.90 -1.76
CA GLU A 449 31.96 27.31 -1.68
C GLU A 449 32.92 28.25 -2.46
N GLY A 450 34.12 27.78 -2.82
CA GLY A 450 35.15 28.59 -3.50
C GLY A 450 35.87 29.59 -2.58
N ASP A 451 35.51 29.64 -1.30
CA ASP A 451 36.07 30.56 -0.34
C ASP A 451 37.54 30.25 -0.02
N PRO A 452 38.40 31.25 0.20
CA PRO A 452 39.80 31.01 0.52
C PRO A 452 39.93 30.35 1.91
N VAL A 453 40.43 29.11 1.95
CA VAL A 453 40.66 28.34 3.18
C VAL A 453 42.11 28.51 3.67
N GLN A 454 43.04 28.79 2.77
CA GLN A 454 44.45 28.99 3.09
C GLN A 454 45.11 29.91 2.07
N ALA A 455 45.80 30.95 2.55
CA ALA A 455 46.63 31.79 1.69
C ALA A 455 47.93 31.08 1.31
N ALA A 456 48.45 31.41 0.12
CA ALA A 456 49.79 31.00 -0.29
C ALA A 456 50.84 31.55 0.69
N GLY A 457 51.93 30.82 0.85
CA GLY A 457 53.01 31.26 1.72
C GLY A 457 54.18 30.30 1.75
N ASP A 458 55.19 30.66 2.52
CA ASP A 458 56.36 29.86 2.75
C ASP A 458 56.73 29.83 4.24
N ARG A 459 57.67 28.96 4.58
CA ARG A 459 58.22 28.88 5.93
C ARG A 459 59.62 28.31 5.95
N PHE A 460 60.46 28.92 6.76
CA PHE A 460 61.74 28.36 7.19
C PHE A 460 61.56 27.48 8.44
N GLY A 461 62.26 26.36 8.47
CA GLY A 461 62.23 25.40 9.57
C GLY A 461 63.62 24.96 10.00
N ILE A 462 63.73 24.53 11.26
CA ILE A 462 64.94 23.90 11.81
C ILE A 462 64.59 22.48 12.25
N ARG A 463 65.48 21.51 11.98
CA ARG A 463 65.46 20.20 12.64
C ARG A 463 66.38 20.28 13.87
N PRO A 464 65.83 20.53 15.07
CA PRO A 464 66.63 20.89 16.24
C PRO A 464 67.61 19.79 16.64
N ASP A 465 67.24 18.52 16.50
CA ASP A 465 68.10 17.40 16.87
C ASP A 465 69.39 17.34 16.02
N GLN A 466 69.25 17.55 14.71
CA GLN A 466 70.41 17.56 13.80
C GLN A 466 71.26 18.82 13.98
N LEU A 467 70.62 19.98 14.21
CA LEU A 467 71.34 21.21 14.51
C LEU A 467 72.14 21.04 15.81
N ALA A 468 71.55 20.47 16.86
CA ALA A 468 72.25 20.23 18.13
C ALA A 468 73.50 19.36 17.93
N LEU A 469 73.43 18.27 17.16
CA LEU A 469 74.59 17.43 16.83
C LEU A 469 75.69 18.20 16.07
N PHE A 470 75.30 19.10 15.16
CA PHE A 470 76.23 19.96 14.44
C PHE A 470 76.94 20.95 15.39
N LEU A 471 76.20 21.55 16.31
CA LEU A 471 76.77 22.47 17.31
C LEU A 471 77.69 21.74 18.29
N ILE A 472 77.34 20.52 18.72
CA ILE A 472 78.19 19.68 19.58
C ILE A 472 79.53 19.42 18.89
N ALA A 473 79.52 19.03 17.61
CA ALA A 473 80.77 18.79 16.87
C ALA A 473 81.64 20.06 16.75
N ALA A 474 81.02 21.22 16.56
CA ALA A 474 81.74 22.50 16.50
C ALA A 474 82.32 22.92 17.86
N GLN A 475 81.61 22.64 18.96
CA GLN A 475 82.09 22.85 20.32
C GLN A 475 83.23 21.91 20.67
N GLU A 476 83.12 20.62 20.33
CA GLU A 476 84.17 19.63 20.53
C GLU A 476 85.47 20.04 19.81
N ALA A 477 85.37 20.44 18.54
CA ALA A 477 86.53 20.92 17.78
C ALA A 477 87.18 22.17 18.40
N ARG A 478 86.39 23.03 19.06
CA ARG A 478 86.90 24.20 19.80
C ARG A 478 87.62 23.77 21.08
N LEU A 479 87.06 22.82 21.83
CA LEU A 479 87.65 22.29 23.05
C LEU A 479 88.98 21.60 22.75
N ALA A 480 89.00 20.70 21.77
CA ALA A 480 90.23 20.03 21.32
C ALA A 480 91.33 21.02 20.90
N ALA A 481 90.97 22.12 20.24
CA ALA A 481 91.93 23.17 19.88
C ALA A 481 92.46 23.95 21.09
N LEU A 482 91.66 24.13 22.14
CA LEU A 482 92.08 24.76 23.40
C LEU A 482 92.95 23.82 24.24
N GLU A 483 92.66 22.52 24.25
CA GLU A 483 93.44 21.51 24.97
C GLU A 483 94.81 21.25 24.32
N ALA A 484 94.93 21.51 23.02
CA ALA A 484 96.18 21.39 22.27
C ALA A 484 97.07 22.65 22.35
N ALA A 485 96.55 23.76 22.88
CA ALA A 485 97.26 25.03 23.03
C ALA A 485 97.90 25.14 24.42
#